data_AF-A0A3D0QY18-F1
#
_entry.id   AF-A0A3D0QY18-F1
#
_cell.length_a   1.000
_cell.length_b   1.000
_cell.length_c   1.000
_cell.angle_alpha   90.00
_cell.angle_beta   90.00
_cell.angle_gamma   90.00
#
_symmetry.space_group_name_H-M   'P 1'
#
loop_
_entity.id
_entity.type
_entity.pdbx_description
1 polymer ?
#
loop_
_entity_poly.entity_id
_entity_poly.type
_entity_poly.pdbx_seq_one_letter_code
_entity_poly.pdbx_strand_id
1 'polypeptide(L)'
;RRPGALAAHTALRAAHAAYESRFGHAFVICMDGVPREESLDHVLGGIRARLGHDRDDERAVVAGELRRLAGGRLERLITRLPKA
;
A
#
# COMPACT_ATOMS: atom_id res chain seq x y z
N ARG A 1 -0.58 26.36 9.19
CA ARG A 1 -0.18 25.31 8.22
C ARG A 1 1.32 25.05 8.40
N ARG A 2 1.76 23.84 8.81
CA ARG A 2 3.19 23.57 9.10
C ARG A 2 3.95 23.28 7.78
N PRO A 3 5.04 23.99 7.45
CA PRO A 3 5.75 23.84 6.18
C PRO A 3 6.22 22.41 5.88
N GLY A 4 6.69 21.68 6.89
CA GLY A 4 7.16 20.29 6.74
C GLY A 4 6.06 19.31 6.30
N ALA A 5 4.79 19.59 6.63
CA ALA A 5 3.69 18.75 6.19
C ALA A 5 3.49 18.81 4.67
N LEU A 6 3.69 19.97 4.04
CA LEU A 6 3.55 20.12 2.59
C LEU A 6 4.66 19.37 1.86
N ALA A 7 5.91 19.49 2.33
CA ALA A 7 7.05 18.76 1.77
C ALA A 7 6.86 17.24 1.85
N ALA A 8 6.35 16.72 2.98
CA ALA A 8 6.06 15.29 3.15
C ALA A 8 4.98 14.80 2.18
N HIS A 9 3.90 15.56 1.99
CA HIS A 9 2.85 15.21 1.02
C HIS A 9 3.37 15.21 -0.43
N THR A 10 4.23 16.18 -0.79
CA THR A 10 4.87 16.23 -2.10
C THR A 10 5.79 15.04 -2.32
N ALA A 11 6.62 14.70 -1.33
CA ALA A 11 7.53 13.56 -1.41
C ALA A 11 6.76 12.23 -1.58
N LEU A 12 5.66 12.04 -0.83
CA LEU A 12 4.81 10.87 -0.96
C LEU A 12 4.16 10.79 -2.35
N ARG A 13 3.65 11.91 -2.87
CA ARG A 13 3.11 11.99 -4.24
C ARG A 13 4.15 11.66 -5.30
N ALA A 14 5.38 12.17 -5.15
CA ALA A 14 6.48 11.89 -6.07
C ALA A 14 6.85 10.40 -6.04
N ALA A 15 6.86 9.77 -4.86
CA ALA A 15 7.13 8.35 -4.71
C ALA A 15 6.07 7.48 -5.40
N HIS A 16 4.78 7.80 -5.26
CA HIS A 16 3.71 7.13 -5.99
C HIS A 16 3.83 7.32 -7.51
N ALA A 17 4.09 8.55 -7.98
CA ALA A 17 4.23 8.82 -9.40
C ALA A 17 5.42 8.06 -10.01
N ALA A 18 6.55 7.98 -9.30
CA ALA A 18 7.71 7.20 -9.74
C ALA A 18 7.38 5.70 -9.85
N TYR A 19 6.64 5.17 -8.87
CA TYR A 19 6.20 3.79 -8.88
C TYR A 19 5.23 3.51 -10.05
N GLU A 20 4.20 4.34 -10.22
CA GLU A 20 3.22 4.21 -11.29
C GLU A 20 3.88 4.29 -12.67
N SER A 21 4.84 5.20 -12.85
CA SER A 21 5.60 5.31 -14.10
C SER A 21 6.43 4.07 -14.42
N ARG A 22 6.95 3.35 -13.40
CA ARG A 22 7.79 2.16 -13.59
C ARG A 22 6.97 0.91 -13.90
N PHE A 23 5.90 0.71 -13.14
CA PHE A 23 5.14 -0.55 -13.13
C PHE A 23 3.80 -0.48 -13.88
N GLY A 24 3.30 0.72 -14.19
CA GLY A 24 2.06 0.90 -14.95
C GLY A 24 0.78 0.66 -14.14
N HIS A 25 0.86 0.60 -12.81
CA HIS A 25 -0.28 0.49 -11.91
C HIS A 25 -0.02 1.22 -10.59
N ALA A 26 -1.09 1.52 -9.86
CA ALA A 26 -1.00 2.15 -8.54
C ALA A 26 -0.23 1.25 -7.54
N PHE A 27 0.42 1.89 -6.57
CA PHE A 27 1.01 1.20 -5.43
C PHE A 27 -0.09 0.61 -4.55
N VAL A 28 0.00 -0.69 -4.25
CA VAL A 28 -0.96 -1.40 -3.42
C VAL A 28 -0.23 -2.13 -2.32
N ILE A 29 -0.61 -1.90 -1.07
CA ILE A 29 -0.08 -2.58 0.11
C ILE A 29 -1.22 -2.85 1.09
N CYS A 30 -1.21 -4.02 1.71
CA CYS A 30 -2.13 -4.36 2.78
C CYS A 30 -1.64 -3.76 4.10
N MET A 31 -2.49 -2.97 4.74
CA MET A 31 -2.23 -2.31 6.01
C MET A 31 -2.80 -3.07 7.22
N ASP A 32 -3.36 -4.27 7.00
CA ASP A 32 -3.90 -5.08 8.09
C ASP A 32 -2.78 -5.42 9.08
N GLY A 33 -3.02 -5.11 10.36
CA GLY A 33 -2.06 -5.32 11.45
C GLY A 33 -0.97 -4.26 11.60
N VAL A 34 -0.96 -3.21 10.76
CA VAL A 34 0.01 -2.11 10.86
C VAL A 34 -0.52 -1.03 11.82
N PRO A 35 0.22 -0.66 12.88
CA PRO A 35 -0.16 0.45 13.75
C PRO A 35 -0.30 1.77 12.97
N ARG A 36 -1.17 2.66 13.45
CA ARG A 36 -1.44 3.93 12.76
C ARG A 36 -0.20 4.83 12.75
N GLU A 37 0.58 4.78 13.82
CA GLU A 37 1.81 5.54 14.03
C GLU A 37 2.90 5.11 13.04
N GLU A 38 2.92 3.84 12.67
CA GLU A 38 3.90 3.23 11.77
C GLU A 38 3.45 3.22 10.30
N SER A 39 2.19 3.56 10.03
CA SER A 39 1.58 3.42 8.71
C SER A 39 2.33 4.17 7.60
N LEU A 40 2.79 5.40 7.90
CA LEU A 40 3.53 6.20 6.91
C LEU A 40 4.89 5.58 6.60
N ASP A 41 5.63 5.16 7.64
CA ASP A 41 6.93 4.53 7.48
C ASP A 41 6.83 3.19 6.75
N HIS A 42 5.77 2.42 7.04
CA HIS A 42 5.46 1.18 6.33
C HIS A 42 5.21 1.41 4.84
N VAL A 43 4.41 2.41 4.48
CA VAL A 43 4.16 2.78 3.07
C VAL A 43 5.44 3.24 2.39
N LEU A 44 6.20 4.15 3.00
CA LEU A 44 7.44 4.68 2.42
C LEU A 44 8.51 3.60 2.27
N GLY A 45 8.66 2.72 3.27
CA GLY A 45 9.55 1.56 3.22
C GLY A 45 9.14 0.60 2.11
N GLY A 46 7.84 0.30 1.99
CA GLY A 46 7.29 -0.54 0.94
C GLY A 46 7.56 0.01 -0.46
N ILE A 47 7.32 1.31 -0.70
CA ILE A 47 7.61 1.93 -2.00
C ILE A 47 9.10 1.88 -2.32
N ARG A 48 9.97 2.23 -1.37
CA ARG A 48 11.42 2.23 -1.56
C ARG A 48 11.96 0.85 -1.93
N ALA A 49 11.52 -0.19 -1.22
CA ALA A 49 11.91 -1.56 -1.51
C ALA A 49 11.43 -1.99 -2.90
N ARG A 50 10.15 -1.75 -3.19
CA ARG A 50 9.50 -2.25 -4.41
C ARG A 50 9.91 -1.51 -5.68
N LEU A 51 10.34 -0.26 -5.57
CA LEU A 51 11.00 0.44 -6.68
C LEU A 51 12.31 -0.24 -7.13
N GLY A 52 12.90 -1.11 -6.30
CA GLY A 52 14.06 -1.93 -6.65
C GLY A 52 13.73 -3.21 -7.43
N HIS A 53 12.48 -3.67 -7.41
CA HIS A 53 12.08 -4.93 -8.06
C HIS A 53 12.06 -4.84 -9.58
N ASP A 54 12.24 -5.98 -10.25
CA ASP A 54 11.78 -6.12 -11.64
C ASP A 54 10.23 -6.23 -11.70
N ARG A 55 9.69 -6.27 -12.92
CA ARG A 55 8.23 -6.26 -13.11
C ARG A 55 7.56 -7.57 -12.71
N ASP A 56 8.24 -8.70 -12.84
CA ASP A 56 7.65 -10.01 -12.55
C ASP A 56 7.63 -10.25 -11.03
N ASP A 57 8.72 -9.90 -10.35
CA ASP A 57 8.80 -9.86 -8.89
C ASP A 57 7.71 -8.95 -8.32
N GLU A 58 7.60 -7.73 -8.85
CA GLU A 58 6.61 -6.78 -8.37
C GLU A 58 5.18 -7.25 -8.61
N ARG A 59 4.91 -7.88 -9.75
CA ARG A 59 3.60 -8.47 -10.04
C ARG A 59 3.23 -9.56 -9.03
N ALA A 60 4.18 -10.39 -8.62
CA ALA A 60 3.95 -11.42 -7.60
C ALA A 60 3.62 -10.80 -6.24
N VAL A 61 4.35 -9.75 -5.83
CA VAL A 61 4.09 -8.99 -4.60
C VAL A 61 2.70 -8.35 -4.63
N VAL A 62 2.36 -7.64 -5.70
CA VAL A 62 1.06 -6.97 -5.86
C VAL A 62 -0.09 -7.97 -5.77
N ALA A 63 0.04 -9.14 -6.40
CA ALA A 63 -0.95 -10.20 -6.30
C ALA A 63 -1.12 -10.70 -4.85
N GLY A 64 -0.02 -10.78 -4.09
CA GLY A 64 -0.04 -11.09 -2.66
C GLY A 64 -0.79 -10.04 -1.84
N GLU A 65 -0.49 -8.76 -2.05
CA GLU A 65 -1.14 -7.66 -1.34
C GLU A 65 -2.64 -7.57 -1.66
N LEU A 66 -3.02 -7.74 -2.93
CA LEU A 66 -4.42 -7.78 -3.33
C LEU A 66 -5.18 -8.96 -2.70
N ARG A 67 -4.55 -10.14 -2.61
CA ARG A 67 -5.13 -11.30 -1.92
C ARG A 67 -5.39 -11.01 -0.44
N ARG A 68 -4.44 -10.38 0.25
CA ARG A 68 -4.61 -9.99 1.67
C ARG A 68 -5.76 -8.98 1.83
N LEU A 69 -5.78 -7.93 1.00
CA LEU A 69 -6.85 -6.92 1.01
C LEU A 69 -8.23 -7.53 0.73
N ALA A 70 -8.33 -8.45 -0.23
CA ALA A 70 -9.56 -9.16 -0.54
C ALA A 70 -9.98 -10.05 0.64
N GLY A 71 -9.05 -10.78 1.25
CA GLY A 71 -9.28 -11.60 2.45
C GLY A 71 -9.88 -10.78 3.59
N GLY A 72 -9.23 -9.68 3.98
CA GLY A 72 -9.75 -8.82 5.05
C GLY A 72 -11.11 -8.20 4.73
N ARG A 73 -11.41 -7.91 3.45
CA ARG A 73 -12.75 -7.45 3.03
C ARG A 73 -13.81 -8.54 3.18
N LEU A 74 -13.48 -9.78 2.81
CA LEU A 74 -14.37 -10.93 2.92
C LEU A 74 -14.64 -11.28 4.39
N GLU A 75 -13.61 -11.28 5.24
CA GLU A 75 -13.77 -11.50 6.68
C GLU A 75 -14.73 -10.49 7.30
N ARG A 76 -14.51 -9.19 7.03
CA ARG A 76 -15.41 -8.12 7.50
C ARG A 76 -16.83 -8.27 6.97
N LEU A 77 -17.00 -8.76 5.74
CA LEU A 77 -18.32 -9.01 5.17
C LEU A 77 -19.02 -10.16 5.92
N ILE A 78 -18.34 -11.28 6.13
CA ILE A 78 -18.89 -12.46 6.79
C ILE A 78 -19.23 -12.17 8.26
N THR A 79 -18.36 -11.46 8.99
CA THR A 79 -18.63 -11.09 10.39
C THR A 79 -19.83 -10.16 10.55
N ARG A 80 -20.18 -9.37 9.51
CA ARG A 80 -21.33 -8.47 9.53
C ARG A 80 -22.64 -9.13 9.15
N LEU A 81 -22.62 -10.34 8.59
CA LEU A 81 -23.85 -11.07 8.28
C LEU A 81 -24.48 -11.54 9.60
N PRO A 82 -25.79 -11.32 9.81
CA PRO A 82 -26.48 -11.93 10.93
C PRO A 82 -26.34 -13.44 10.83
N LYS A 83 -26.01 -14.10 11.94
CA LYS A 83 -26.05 -15.57 12.00
C LYS A 83 -27.48 -16.02 11.71
N ALA A 84 -27.64 -16.84 10.69
CA ALA A 84 -28.87 -17.57 10.40
C ALA A 84 -29.17 -18.59 11.50
#